data_AF-A0A8C4SLG6-F1
#
_entry.id   AF-A0A8C4SLG6-F1
#
_cell.length_a   1.000
_cell.length_b   1.000
_cell.length_c   1.000
_cell.angle_alpha   90.00
_cell.angle_beta   90.00
_cell.angle_gamma   90.00
#
_symmetry.space_group_name_H-M   'P 1'
#
loop_
_entity.id
_entity.type
_entity.pdbx_description
1 polymer ?
#
loop_
_entity_poly.entity_id
_entity_poly.type
_entity_poly.pdbx_seq_one_letter_code
_entity_poly.pdbx_strand_id
1 'polypeptide(L)'
;MEENRNLLHRLPQTPKVHPAGSWLCRMIMCALPVAQITIGSIYLNSCPVQHYIPIYLIVSGVFSLVMDLLSFFHLGNEAEEVDSNARGGSTLGNGLLSLFMFCWFITGNVWIYSIYQPNYDEQSGVLYCNKTLYLFAFWSTILVCIGLGILLLVCWSFFLCGCVIAVSIGVCLGFSRTNTNDANRVRSSITPYL
;
A
#
# COMPACT_ATOMS: atom_id res chain seq x y z
N MET A 1 -5.92 11.41 -43.35
CA MET A 1 -6.67 11.63 -42.08
C MET A 1 -7.60 10.46 -41.76
N GLU A 2 -8.16 9.78 -42.76
CA GLU A 2 -8.97 8.54 -42.63
C GLU A 2 -8.22 7.35 -42.01
N GLU A 3 -6.94 7.18 -42.37
CA GLU A 3 -6.12 6.02 -41.98
C GLU A 3 -5.89 5.93 -40.46
N ASN A 4 -5.82 7.08 -39.78
CA ASN A 4 -5.61 7.13 -38.34
C ASN A 4 -6.85 6.68 -37.54
N ARG A 5 -8.07 6.85 -38.10
CA ARG A 5 -9.32 6.34 -37.50
C ARG A 5 -9.39 4.81 -37.55
N ASN A 6 -8.88 4.21 -38.62
CA ASN A 6 -8.83 2.76 -38.78
C ASN A 6 -7.77 2.11 -37.88
N LEU A 7 -6.70 2.84 -37.54
CA LEU A 7 -5.70 2.40 -36.56
C LEU A 7 -6.21 2.46 -35.12
N LEU A 8 -6.98 3.49 -34.77
CA LEU A 8 -7.65 3.57 -33.46
C LEU A 8 -8.62 2.40 -33.24
N HIS A 9 -9.31 1.95 -34.29
CA HIS A 9 -10.23 0.81 -34.22
C HIS A 9 -9.52 -0.56 -34.13
N ARG A 10 -8.20 -0.61 -34.35
CA ARG A 10 -7.37 -1.82 -34.29
C ARG A 10 -6.57 -1.98 -33.01
N LEU A 11 -6.72 -1.06 -32.05
CA LEU A 11 -6.21 -1.32 -30.71
C LEU A 11 -7.01 -2.49 -30.11
N PRO A 12 -6.35 -3.59 -29.69
CA PRO A 12 -7.02 -4.67 -28.99
C PRO A 12 -7.67 -4.05 -27.75
N GLN A 13 -8.99 -4.16 -27.65
CA GLN A 13 -9.70 -3.81 -26.42
C GLN A 13 -9.03 -4.58 -25.30
N THR A 14 -8.37 -3.86 -24.40
CA THR A 14 -7.80 -4.42 -23.18
C THR A 14 -8.87 -5.29 -22.52
N PRO A 15 -8.56 -6.53 -22.11
CA PRO A 15 -9.56 -7.41 -21.52
C PRO A 15 -10.24 -6.65 -20.39
N LYS A 16 -11.56 -6.47 -20.48
CA LYS A 16 -12.36 -5.97 -19.37
C LYS A 16 -12.18 -6.96 -18.24
N VAL A 17 -11.27 -6.68 -17.31
CA VAL A 17 -11.10 -7.46 -16.08
C VAL A 17 -12.48 -7.45 -15.44
N HIS A 18 -13.12 -8.62 -15.43
CA HIS A 18 -14.51 -8.77 -15.03
C HIS A 18 -14.69 -8.11 -13.64
N PRO A 19 -15.62 -7.16 -13.48
CA PRO A 19 -15.85 -6.51 -12.19
C PRO A 19 -16.06 -7.55 -11.08
N ALA A 20 -16.71 -8.69 -11.39
CA ALA A 20 -16.96 -9.80 -10.46
C ALA A 20 -15.72 -10.36 -9.74
N GLY A 21 -14.55 -10.42 -10.40
CA GLY A 21 -13.31 -10.89 -9.75
C GLY A 21 -12.82 -9.91 -8.68
N SER A 22 -13.02 -8.61 -8.90
CA SER A 22 -12.68 -7.55 -7.96
C SER A 22 -13.53 -7.62 -6.69
N TRP A 23 -14.84 -7.90 -6.81
CA TRP A 23 -15.75 -8.03 -5.68
C TRP A 23 -15.42 -9.22 -4.79
N LEU A 24 -15.12 -10.38 -5.39
CA LEU A 24 -14.76 -11.59 -4.63
C LEU A 24 -13.47 -11.38 -3.83
N CYS A 25 -12.42 -10.82 -4.45
CA CYS A 25 -11.17 -10.52 -3.74
C CYS A 25 -11.37 -9.52 -2.60
N ARG A 26 -12.22 -8.49 -2.79
CA ARG A 26 -12.54 -7.52 -1.74
C ARG A 26 -13.28 -8.13 -0.56
N MET A 27 -14.25 -9.01 -0.82
CA MET A 27 -14.95 -9.75 0.24
C MET A 27 -14.01 -10.64 1.04
N ILE A 28 -13.06 -11.30 0.36
CA ILE A 28 -12.02 -12.10 1.03
C ILE A 28 -11.12 -11.20 1.89
N MET A 29 -10.74 -10.01 1.39
CA MET A 29 -9.93 -9.06 2.17
C MET A 29 -10.65 -8.55 3.42
N CYS A 30 -11.98 -8.39 3.38
CA CYS A 30 -12.78 -7.98 4.54
C CYS A 30 -12.89 -9.06 5.64
N ALA A 31 -12.65 -10.34 5.31
CA ALA A 31 -12.76 -11.41 6.29
C ALA A 31 -11.73 -11.28 7.43
N LEU A 32 -10.51 -10.83 7.10
CA LEU A 32 -9.43 -10.64 8.05
C LEU A 32 -9.72 -9.54 9.09
N PRO A 33 -10.10 -8.30 8.73
CA PRO A 33 -10.47 -7.28 9.70
C PRO A 33 -11.71 -7.64 10.52
N VAL A 34 -12.69 -8.34 9.93
CA VAL A 34 -13.84 -8.86 10.70
C VAL A 34 -13.39 -9.87 11.76
N ALA A 35 -12.46 -10.78 11.42
CA ALA A 35 -11.88 -11.70 12.37
C ALA A 35 -11.11 -10.96 13.49
N GLN A 36 -10.37 -9.90 13.16
CA GLN A 36 -9.66 -9.07 14.15
C GLN A 36 -10.61 -8.42 15.17
N ILE A 37 -11.71 -7.84 14.70
CA ILE A 37 -12.73 -7.25 15.57
C ILE A 37 -13.40 -8.33 16.43
N THR A 38 -13.74 -9.46 15.82
CA THR A 38 -14.43 -10.56 16.51
C THR A 38 -13.57 -11.17 17.61
N ILE A 39 -12.33 -11.57 17.29
CA ILE A 39 -11.39 -12.17 18.25
C ILE A 39 -11.00 -11.14 19.33
N GLY A 40 -10.75 -9.89 18.94
CA GLY A 40 -10.44 -8.82 19.89
C GLY A 40 -11.59 -8.56 20.88
N SER A 41 -12.85 -8.62 20.42
CA SER A 41 -14.02 -8.40 21.27
C SER A 41 -14.34 -9.59 22.19
N ILE A 42 -14.30 -10.82 21.68
CA ILE A 42 -14.61 -12.04 22.45
C ILE A 42 -13.59 -12.25 23.57
N TYR A 43 -12.31 -12.05 23.28
CA TYR A 43 -11.21 -12.32 24.20
C TYR A 43 -10.67 -11.04 24.87
N LEU A 44 -11.44 -9.95 24.89
CA LEU A 44 -11.03 -8.65 25.44
C LEU A 44 -10.53 -8.75 26.88
N ASN A 45 -11.19 -9.58 27.70
CA ASN A 45 -10.86 -9.78 29.11
C ASN A 45 -10.03 -11.06 29.37
N SER A 46 -9.66 -11.81 28.32
CA SER A 46 -8.97 -13.09 28.45
C SER A 46 -7.44 -12.98 28.43
N CYS A 47 -6.90 -11.75 28.49
CA CYS A 47 -5.47 -11.47 28.64
C CYS A 47 -5.22 -10.36 29.66
N PRO A 48 -5.36 -10.66 30.97
CA PRO A 48 -5.13 -9.69 32.04
C PRO A 48 -3.73 -9.10 32.03
N VAL A 49 -2.73 -9.87 31.59
CA VAL A 49 -1.34 -9.44 31.48
C VAL A 49 -1.17 -8.23 30.54
N GLN A 50 -2.01 -8.12 29.51
CA GLN A 50 -1.91 -7.05 28.53
C GLN A 50 -3.25 -6.80 27.81
N HIS A 51 -4.10 -6.00 28.44
CA HIS A 51 -5.41 -5.60 27.91
C HIS A 51 -5.32 -4.76 26.61
N TYR A 52 -4.14 -4.24 26.27
CA TYR A 52 -3.95 -3.44 25.05
C TYR A 52 -3.87 -4.27 23.76
N ILE A 53 -3.57 -5.57 23.82
CA ILE A 53 -3.50 -6.44 22.63
C ILE A 53 -4.88 -6.61 21.96
N PRO A 54 -5.96 -6.96 22.69
CA PRO A 54 -7.30 -6.99 22.11
C PRO A 54 -7.73 -5.62 21.54
N ILE A 55 -7.43 -4.52 22.23
CA ILE A 55 -7.78 -3.17 21.78
C ILE A 55 -7.05 -2.83 20.48
N TYR A 56 -5.76 -3.20 20.37
CA TYR A 56 -4.98 -3.06 19.15
C TYR A 56 -5.64 -3.75 17.95
N LEU A 57 -6.08 -5.00 18.13
CA LEU A 57 -6.78 -5.79 17.11
C LEU A 57 -8.10 -5.14 16.67
N ILE A 58 -8.89 -4.64 17.62
CA ILE A 58 -10.18 -4.00 17.30
C ILE A 58 -9.96 -2.72 16.51
N VAL A 59 -9.08 -1.83 16.99
CA VAL A 59 -8.83 -0.54 16.35
C VAL A 59 -8.29 -0.75 14.93
N SER A 60 -7.27 -1.60 14.76
CA SER A 60 -6.70 -1.91 13.44
C SER A 60 -7.72 -2.55 12.49
N GLY A 61 -8.56 -3.45 12.99
CA GLY A 61 -9.63 -4.08 12.22
C GLY A 61 -10.70 -3.08 11.77
N VAL A 62 -11.18 -2.21 12.67
CA VAL A 62 -12.20 -1.19 12.35
C VAL A 62 -11.70 -0.22 11.30
N PHE A 63 -10.50 0.32 11.47
CA PHE A 63 -9.94 1.26 10.50
C PHE A 63 -9.74 0.62 9.12
N SER A 64 -9.26 -0.63 9.06
CA SER A 64 -9.11 -1.37 7.80
C SER A 64 -10.48 -1.57 7.13
N LEU A 65 -11.48 -2.01 7.89
CA LEU A 65 -12.83 -2.24 7.39
C LEU A 65 -13.49 -0.95 6.87
N VAL A 66 -13.32 0.17 7.57
CA VAL A 66 -13.82 1.48 7.13
C VAL A 66 -13.16 1.89 5.81
N MET A 67 -11.85 1.70 5.66
CA MET A 67 -11.15 2.02 4.41
C MET A 67 -11.62 1.15 3.24
N ASP A 68 -11.84 -0.14 3.47
CA ASP A 68 -12.35 -1.08 2.48
C ASP A 68 -13.77 -0.70 2.05
N LEU A 69 -14.64 -0.34 3.00
CA LEU A 69 -16.01 0.12 2.73
C LEU A 69 -16.01 1.45 1.97
N LEU A 70 -15.19 2.43 2.37
CA LEU A 70 -15.08 3.69 1.63
C LEU A 70 -14.64 3.45 0.18
N SER A 71 -13.69 2.54 -0.02
CA SER A 71 -13.23 2.13 -1.35
C SER A 71 -14.29 1.39 -2.16
N PHE A 72 -15.23 0.72 -1.50
CA PHE A 72 -16.41 0.11 -2.12
C PHE A 72 -17.42 1.16 -2.56
N PHE A 73 -17.75 2.12 -1.67
CA PHE A 73 -18.68 3.20 -1.97
C PHE A 73 -18.20 4.09 -3.11
N HIS A 74 -16.91 4.42 -3.15
CA HIS A 74 -16.34 5.23 -4.24
C HIS A 74 -16.39 4.50 -5.60
N LEU A 75 -16.31 3.17 -5.64
CA LEU A 75 -16.45 2.38 -6.88
C LEU A 75 -17.89 2.28 -7.37
N GLY A 76 -18.87 2.38 -6.47
CA GLY A 76 -20.30 2.31 -6.82
C GLY A 76 -20.87 3.64 -7.33
N ASN A 77 -20.23 4.77 -6.98
CA ASN A 77 -20.71 6.12 -7.26
C ASN A 77 -20.07 6.77 -8.50
N GLU A 78 -19.72 6.02 -9.56
CA GLU A 78 -19.39 6.61 -10.88
C GLU A 78 -20.64 7.17 -11.60
N ALA A 79 -21.54 7.80 -10.85
CA ALA A 79 -22.78 8.42 -11.33
C ALA A 79 -23.20 9.61 -10.47
N GLU A 80 -22.28 10.43 -9.98
CA GLU A 80 -22.54 11.86 -9.78
C GLU A 80 -21.23 12.60 -9.53
N GLU A 81 -21.09 13.76 -10.18
CA GLU A 81 -19.97 14.68 -10.05
C GLU A 81 -19.88 15.18 -8.61
N VAL A 82 -19.20 14.44 -7.73
CA VAL A 82 -18.90 14.91 -6.38
C VAL A 82 -17.75 15.89 -6.45
N ASP A 83 -18.16 17.15 -6.37
CA ASP A 83 -17.43 18.39 -6.19
C ASP A 83 -15.97 18.25 -5.72
N SER A 84 -15.09 18.80 -6.55
CA SER A 84 -13.65 18.95 -6.40
C SER A 84 -13.18 19.70 -5.13
N ASN A 85 -14.09 20.16 -4.26
CA ASN A 85 -13.76 20.96 -3.08
C ASN A 85 -13.59 20.17 -1.77
N ALA A 86 -13.94 18.88 -1.71
CA ALA A 86 -13.64 18.01 -0.57
C ALA A 86 -12.21 17.42 -0.60
N ARG A 87 -11.50 17.60 -1.72
CA ARG A 87 -10.16 17.04 -1.97
C ARG A 87 -9.02 17.83 -1.33
N GLY A 88 -9.27 19.09 -0.92
CA GLY A 88 -8.28 19.97 -0.28
C GLY A 88 -8.11 19.77 1.23
N GLY A 89 -9.16 19.32 1.93
CA GLY A 89 -9.08 18.95 3.36
C GLY A 89 -8.53 17.53 3.58
N SER A 90 -8.66 16.66 2.57
CA SER A 90 -8.31 15.24 2.64
C SER A 90 -6.81 14.93 2.53
N THR A 91 -5.96 15.84 2.04
CA THR A 91 -4.50 15.57 2.00
C THR A 91 -3.88 15.60 3.40
N LEU A 92 -4.34 16.53 4.25
CA LEU A 92 -3.89 16.63 5.63
C LEU A 92 -4.49 15.50 6.49
N GLY A 93 -5.80 15.22 6.32
CA GLY A 93 -6.49 14.15 7.03
C GLY A 93 -5.95 12.76 6.69
N ASN A 94 -5.68 12.47 5.42
CA ASN A 94 -5.11 11.19 5.01
C ASN A 94 -3.66 11.03 5.50
N GLY A 95 -2.88 12.11 5.54
CA GLY A 95 -1.53 12.10 6.10
C GLY A 95 -1.53 11.82 7.61
N LEU A 96 -2.39 12.51 8.38
CA LEU A 96 -2.55 12.28 9.81
C LEU A 96 -3.04 10.87 10.12
N LEU A 97 -3.97 10.35 9.33
CA LEU A 97 -4.47 8.99 9.49
C LEU A 97 -3.40 7.95 9.17
N SER A 98 -2.58 8.18 8.14
CA SER A 98 -1.45 7.31 7.83
C SER A 98 -0.39 7.32 8.93
N LEU A 99 -0.08 8.49 9.50
CA LEU A 99 0.83 8.61 10.64
C LEU A 99 0.27 7.89 11.86
N PHE A 100 -1.02 8.08 12.14
CA PHE A 100 -1.70 7.40 13.24
C PHE A 100 -1.65 5.87 13.06
N MET A 101 -1.96 5.36 11.87
CA MET A 101 -1.84 3.92 11.55
C MET A 101 -0.42 3.42 11.75
N PHE A 102 0.58 4.18 11.30
CA PHE A 102 1.98 3.81 11.43
C PHE A 102 2.42 3.75 12.90
N CYS A 103 2.13 4.80 13.68
CA CYS A 103 2.40 4.83 15.12
C CYS A 103 1.65 3.70 15.84
N TRP A 104 0.37 3.49 15.52
CA TRP A 104 -0.46 2.43 16.10
C TRP A 104 0.12 1.04 15.82
N PHE A 105 0.59 0.81 14.59
CA PHE A 105 1.26 -0.44 14.23
C PHE A 105 2.53 -0.66 15.06
N ILE A 106 3.37 0.35 15.22
CA ILE A 106 4.58 0.26 16.07
C ILE A 106 4.19 -0.08 17.51
N THR A 107 3.20 0.62 18.05
CA THR A 107 2.71 0.37 19.42
C THR A 107 2.16 -1.05 19.57
N GLY A 108 1.41 -1.55 18.59
CA GLY A 108 0.92 -2.93 18.59
C GLY A 108 2.04 -3.97 18.60
N ASN A 109 3.08 -3.75 17.80
CA ASN A 109 4.27 -4.60 17.82
C ASN A 109 4.91 -4.60 19.22
N VAL A 110 5.11 -3.42 19.82
CA VAL A 110 5.66 -3.32 21.19
C VAL A 110 4.82 -4.10 22.19
N TRP A 111 3.49 -3.99 22.13
CA TRP A 111 2.61 -4.73 23.05
C TRP A 111 2.66 -6.24 22.88
N ILE A 112 2.72 -6.73 21.63
CA ILE A 112 2.83 -8.16 21.32
C ILE A 112 4.19 -8.70 21.75
N TYR A 113 5.27 -8.01 21.40
CA TYR A 113 6.63 -8.46 21.72
C TYR A 113 7.00 -8.27 23.20
N SER A 114 6.37 -7.33 23.91
CA SER A 114 6.63 -7.11 25.35
C SER A 114 6.26 -8.31 26.22
N ILE A 115 5.33 -9.16 25.78
CA ILE A 115 4.92 -10.36 26.50
C ILE A 115 5.38 -11.64 25.78
N TYR A 116 6.42 -11.55 24.95
CA TYR A 116 6.92 -12.69 24.19
C TYR A 116 7.39 -13.80 25.13
N GLN A 117 6.83 -15.00 24.95
CA GLN A 117 6.64 -16.08 25.95
C GLN A 117 5.51 -15.78 26.96
N PRO A 118 4.26 -15.57 26.50
CA PRO A 118 3.16 -15.33 27.41
C PRO A 118 2.81 -16.62 28.18
N ASN A 119 2.30 -16.45 29.39
CA ASN A 119 1.88 -17.57 30.20
C ASN A 119 0.45 -17.98 29.82
N TYR A 120 0.29 -19.19 29.30
CA TYR A 120 -1.00 -19.75 28.89
C TYR A 120 -1.71 -20.52 30.02
N ASP A 121 -1.09 -20.60 31.20
CA ASP A 121 -1.66 -21.30 32.35
C ASP A 121 -2.69 -20.40 33.05
N GLU A 122 -3.95 -20.84 33.09
CA GLU A 122 -5.06 -20.15 33.75
C GLU A 122 -4.80 -19.94 35.24
N GLN A 123 -3.95 -20.77 35.87
CA GLN A 123 -3.55 -20.61 37.27
C GLN A 123 -2.64 -19.41 37.52
N SER A 124 -2.09 -18.82 36.46
CA SER A 124 -1.15 -17.69 36.55
C SER A 124 -1.83 -16.33 36.77
N GLY A 125 -3.17 -16.31 36.84
CA GLY A 125 -3.97 -15.14 37.21
C GLY A 125 -3.63 -13.90 36.38
N VAL A 126 -2.87 -12.97 36.96
CA VAL A 126 -2.49 -11.68 36.34
C VAL A 126 -1.51 -11.82 35.16
N LEU A 127 -0.76 -12.91 35.08
CA LEU A 127 0.21 -13.18 34.01
C LEU A 127 -0.39 -14.00 32.85
N TYR A 128 -1.65 -14.42 32.98
CA TYR A 128 -2.33 -15.24 31.99
C TYR A 128 -2.64 -14.45 30.70
N CYS A 129 -2.51 -15.12 29.55
CA CYS A 129 -3.09 -14.67 28.29
C CYS A 129 -3.59 -15.84 27.45
N ASN A 130 -4.78 -15.68 26.88
CA ASN A 130 -5.36 -16.68 25.99
C ASN A 130 -4.50 -16.93 24.75
N LYS A 131 -4.21 -18.21 24.50
CA LYS A 131 -3.38 -18.66 23.39
C LYS A 131 -3.90 -18.22 22.02
N THR A 132 -5.21 -18.31 21.80
CA THR A 132 -5.82 -17.98 20.51
C THR A 132 -5.68 -16.50 20.20
N LEU A 133 -5.96 -15.62 21.17
CA LEU A 133 -5.85 -14.17 20.96
C LEU A 133 -4.39 -13.77 20.69
N TYR A 134 -3.45 -14.26 21.49
CA TYR A 134 -2.03 -13.91 21.31
C TYR A 134 -1.48 -14.42 19.97
N LEU A 135 -1.71 -15.70 19.62
CA LEU A 135 -1.28 -16.24 18.33
C LEU A 135 -1.89 -15.45 17.19
N PHE A 136 -3.20 -15.15 17.25
CA PHE A 136 -3.86 -14.42 16.19
C PHE A 136 -3.29 -12.99 16.02
N ALA A 137 -3.03 -12.27 17.13
CA ALA A 137 -2.38 -10.96 17.10
C ALA A 137 -0.97 -11.03 16.49
N PHE A 138 -0.19 -12.02 16.90
CA PHE A 138 1.18 -12.24 16.44
C PHE A 138 1.21 -12.55 14.94
N TRP A 139 0.44 -13.55 14.49
CA TRP A 139 0.38 -13.94 13.08
C TRP A 139 -0.17 -12.84 12.19
N SER A 140 -1.22 -12.14 12.63
CA SER A 140 -1.77 -11.01 11.86
C SER A 140 -0.73 -9.89 11.69
N THR A 141 0.02 -9.59 12.76
CA THR A 141 1.09 -8.58 12.71
C THR A 141 2.23 -9.01 11.78
N ILE A 142 2.61 -10.28 11.82
CA ILE A 142 3.59 -10.85 10.89
C ILE A 142 3.13 -10.73 9.44
N LEU A 143 1.88 -11.08 9.13
CA LEU A 143 1.33 -10.96 7.78
C LEU A 143 1.41 -9.52 7.26
N VAL A 144 1.07 -8.54 8.10
CA VAL A 144 1.18 -7.12 7.76
C VAL A 144 2.63 -6.70 7.54
N CYS A 145 3.55 -7.13 8.41
CA CYS A 145 4.99 -6.89 8.26
C CYS A 145 5.54 -7.47 6.93
N ILE A 146 5.17 -8.70 6.60
CA ILE A 146 5.59 -9.37 5.35
C ILE A 146 5.05 -8.60 4.15
N GLY A 147 3.76 -8.24 4.17
CA GLY A 147 3.15 -7.45 3.10
C GLY A 147 3.84 -6.10 2.90
N LEU A 148 4.13 -5.38 3.99
CA LEU A 148 4.86 -4.11 3.95
C LEU A 148 6.28 -4.30 3.42
N GLY A 149 6.99 -5.34 3.86
CA GLY A 149 8.34 -5.67 3.38
C GLY A 149 8.37 -5.94 1.88
N ILE A 150 7.42 -6.74 1.36
CA ILE A 150 7.29 -7.01 -0.08
C ILE A 150 7.00 -5.72 -0.84
N LEU A 151 6.07 -4.89 -0.35
CA LEU A 151 5.73 -3.61 -0.99
C LEU A 151 6.96 -2.70 -1.10
N LEU A 152 7.73 -2.58 -0.01
CA LEU A 152 8.95 -1.78 0.01
C LEU A 152 10.01 -2.33 -0.96
N LEU A 153 10.21 -3.65 -1.03
CA LEU A 153 11.14 -4.28 -1.98
C LEU A 153 10.73 -4.02 -3.44
N VAL A 154 9.43 -4.12 -3.74
CA VAL A 154 8.89 -3.85 -5.06
C VAL A 154 9.09 -2.37 -5.42
N CYS A 155 8.72 -1.45 -4.53
CA CYS A 155 8.94 -0.01 -4.72
C CYS A 155 10.41 0.33 -4.92
N TRP A 156 11.30 -0.28 -4.13
CA TRP A 156 12.75 -0.11 -4.25
C TRP A 156 13.27 -0.58 -5.60
N SER A 157 12.82 -1.75 -6.07
CA SER A 157 13.18 -2.30 -7.38
C SER A 157 12.73 -1.38 -8.53
N PHE A 158 11.49 -0.88 -8.48
CA PHE A 158 10.97 0.08 -9.46
C PHE A 158 11.73 1.40 -9.44
N PHE A 159 12.05 1.94 -8.26
CA PHE A 159 12.80 3.18 -8.12
C PHE A 159 14.21 3.04 -8.69
N LEU A 160 14.92 1.95 -8.37
CA LEU A 160 16.24 1.68 -8.93
C LEU A 160 16.19 1.51 -10.45
N CYS A 161 15.23 0.75 -10.98
CA CYS A 161 15.08 0.56 -12.43
C CYS A 161 14.79 1.89 -13.14
N GLY A 162 13.90 2.73 -12.57
CA GLY A 162 13.61 4.07 -13.08
C GLY A 162 14.82 5.00 -13.05
N CYS A 163 15.60 5.00 -11.96
CA CYS A 163 16.83 5.78 -11.85
C CYS A 163 17.88 5.35 -12.88
N VAL A 164 18.07 4.04 -13.09
CA VAL A 164 19.03 3.51 -14.07
C VAL A 164 18.62 3.92 -15.48
N ILE A 165 17.35 3.77 -15.84
CA ILE A 165 16.83 4.18 -17.16
C ILE A 165 17.01 5.69 -17.38
N ALA A 166 16.71 6.52 -16.37
CA ALA A 166 16.88 7.97 -16.45
C ALA A 166 18.35 8.37 -16.65
N VAL A 167 19.28 7.72 -15.95
CA VAL A 167 20.73 7.95 -16.12
C VAL A 167 21.20 7.50 -17.50
N SER A 168 20.76 6.34 -17.99
CA SER A 168 21.09 5.86 -19.34
C SER A 168 20.62 6.82 -20.43
N ILE A 169 19.39 7.34 -20.32
CA ILE A 169 18.85 8.33 -21.25
C ILE A 169 19.66 9.63 -21.17
N GLY A 170 20.03 10.09 -19.98
CA GLY A 170 20.86 11.28 -19.77
C GLY A 170 22.25 11.17 -20.42
N VAL A 171 22.89 10.01 -20.29
CA VAL A 171 24.19 9.74 -20.94
C VAL A 171 24.07 9.69 -22.46
N CYS A 172 23.05 9.01 -23.00
CA CYS A 172 22.81 8.94 -24.45
C CYS A 172 22.48 10.30 -25.07
N LEU A 173 21.68 11.13 -24.39
CA LEU A 173 21.38 12.50 -24.82
C LEU A 173 22.61 13.41 -24.72
N GLY A 174 23.41 13.27 -23.66
CA GLY A 174 24.68 13.96 -23.52
C GLY A 174 25.67 13.63 -24.64
N PHE A 175 25.81 12.33 -24.95
CA PHE A 175 26.69 11.84 -26.01
C PHE A 175 26.23 12.25 -27.42
N SER A 176 24.91 12.25 -27.68
CA SER A 176 24.37 12.78 -28.95
C SER A 176 24.64 14.27 -29.08
N ARG A 177 24.50 15.04 -28.00
CA ARG A 177 24.74 16.49 -28.01
C ARG A 177 26.21 16.82 -28.28
N THR A 178 27.16 16.09 -27.69
CA THR A 178 28.60 16.26 -27.99
C THR A 178 28.93 15.90 -29.45
N ASN A 179 28.40 14.79 -29.97
CA ASN A 179 28.60 14.40 -31.37
C ASN A 179 28.08 15.47 -32.35
N THR A 180 26.92 16.07 -32.05
CA THR A 180 26.33 17.14 -32.87
C THR A 180 27.16 18.42 -32.83
N ASN A 181 27.70 18.77 -31.66
CA ASN A 181 28.56 19.94 -31.49
C ASN A 181 29.89 19.79 -32.22
N ASP A 182 30.51 18.61 -32.18
CA ASP A 182 31.75 18.34 -32.90
C ASP A 182 31.53 18.37 -34.43
N ALA A 183 30.43 17.80 -34.93
CA ALA A 183 30.08 17.85 -36.34
C ALA A 183 29.88 19.29 -36.85
N ASN A 184 29.22 20.14 -36.05
CA ASN A 184 29.02 21.55 -36.39
C ASN A 184 30.33 22.35 -36.36
N ARG A 185 31.23 22.04 -35.42
CA ARG A 185 32.54 22.70 -35.32
C ARG A 185 33.41 22.43 -36.54
N VAL A 186 33.49 21.17 -36.99
CA VAL A 186 34.24 20.78 -38.20
C VAL A 186 33.69 21.48 -39.45
N ARG A 187 32.35 21.58 -39.57
CA ARG A 187 31.72 22.29 -40.68
C ARG A 187 32.03 23.79 -40.70
N SER A 188 32.13 24.44 -39.54
CA SER A 188 32.52 25.86 -39.43
C SER A 188 33.98 26.13 -39.82
N SER A 189 34.88 25.15 -39.62
CA SER A 189 36.29 25.30 -39.98
C SER A 189 36.56 25.13 -41.49
N ILE A 190 35.65 24.48 -42.22
CA ILE A 190 35.79 24.22 -43.67
C ILE A 190 35.12 25.33 -44.50
N THR A 191 34.08 25.97 -43.97
CA THR A 191 33.33 27.05 -44.66
C THR A 191 34.11 28.32 -45.00
N PRO A 192 35.19 28.75 -44.31
CA PRO A 192 35.96 29.92 -44.75
C PRO A 192 36.94 29.63 -45.91
N TYR A 193 37.05 28.38 -46.37
CA TYR A 193 37.96 27.96 -47.45
C TYR A 193 37.25 27.57 -48.74
N LEU A 194 35.92 27.77 -48.82
CA LEU A 194 35.05 27.51 -49.96
C LEU A 194 34.30 28.79 -50.33
#